data_AF-A0A0G0WMI9-F1
#
_entry.id   AF-A0A0G0WMI9-F1
#
_cell.length_a   1.000
_cell.length_b   1.000
_cell.length_c   1.000
_cell.angle_alpha   90.00
_cell.angle_beta   90.00
_cell.angle_gamma   90.00
#
_symmetry.space_group_name_H-M   'P 1'
#
loop_
_entity.id
_entity.type
_entity.pdbx_description
1 polymer ?
#
loop_
_entity_poly.entity_id
_entity_poly.type
_entity_poly.pdbx_seq_one_letter_code
_entity_poly.pdbx_strand_id
1 'polypeptide(L)' 'MKAGIFSTLQIIFGAVLIVLVLLQAKGTGLGSAFGGEMGFYKTKRGFEKLLFQLTIVIATLFLLVSLIGLIV' A
#
# COMPACT_ATOMS: atom_id res chain seq x y z
N MET A 1 -12.83 -3.88 25.96
CA MET A 1 -12.71 -2.55 25.31
C MET A 1 -11.46 -2.40 24.44
N LYS A 2 -10.29 -3.00 24.77
CA LYS A 2 -9.06 -2.86 23.97
C LYS A 2 -9.15 -3.44 22.55
N ALA A 3 -9.77 -4.61 22.38
CA ALA A 3 -9.89 -5.28 21.08
C ALA A 3 -10.63 -4.45 20.01
N GLY A 4 -11.63 -3.66 20.40
CA GLY A 4 -12.38 -2.81 19.46
C GLY A 4 -11.51 -1.74 18.80
N ILE A 5 -10.60 -1.13 19.56
CA ILE A 5 -9.68 -0.10 19.05
C ILE A 5 -8.73 -0.67 17.99
N PHE A 6 -8.17 -1.87 18.20
CA PHE A 6 -7.29 -2.48 17.21
C PHE A 6 -8.02 -2.80 15.90
N SER A 7 -9.25 -3.31 15.99
CA SER A 7 -10.07 -3.59 14.81
C SER A 7 -10.43 -2.32 14.03
N THR A 8 -10.83 -1.24 14.71
CA THR A 8 -11.07 0.06 14.06
C THR A 8 -9.83 0.62 13.38
N LEU A 9 -8.67 0.54 14.03
CA LEU A 9 -7.41 0.98 13.43
C LEU A 9 -7.04 0.16 12.19
N GLN A 10 -7.17 -1.16 12.23
CA GLN A 10 -6.93 -2.03 11.07
C GLN A 10 -7.81 -1.66 9.88
N ILE A 11 -9.10 -1.42 10.11
CA ILE A 11 -10.03 -1.02 9.04
C ILE A 11 -9.58 0.31 8.41
N ILE A 12 -9.22 1.30 9.23
CA ILE A 12 -8.77 2.61 8.74
C ILE A 12 -7.47 2.48 7.94
N PHE A 13 -6.46 1.81 8.49
CA PHE A 13 -5.18 1.60 7.81
C PHE A 13 -5.35 0.79 6.52
N GLY A 14 -6.20 -0.24 6.52
CA GLY A 14 -6.53 -1.02 5.33
C GLY A 14 -7.19 -0.18 4.24
N ALA A 15 -8.18 0.65 4.59
CA ALA A 15 -8.84 1.54 3.63
C ALA A 15 -7.85 2.55 3.01
N VAL A 16 -6.97 3.13 3.83
CA VAL A 16 -5.92 4.05 3.36
C VAL A 16 -4.96 3.34 2.42
N LEU A 17 -4.53 2.12 2.74
CA LEU A 17 -3.66 1.32 1.87
C LEU A 17 -4.31 1.01 0.53
N ILE A 18 -5.59 0.63 0.51
CA ILE A 18 -6.32 0.39 -0.73
C ILE A 18 -6.27 1.62 -1.62
N VAL A 19 -6.61 2.80 -1.09
CA VAL A 19 -6.59 4.06 -1.84
C VAL A 19 -5.19 4.38 -2.36
N LEU A 20 -4.16 4.25 -1.52
CA LEU A 20 -2.78 4.53 -1.90
C LEU A 20 -2.29 3.59 -3.01
N VAL A 21 -2.57 2.28 -2.91
CA VAL A 21 -2.16 1.29 -3.90
C VAL A 21 -2.85 1.55 -5.25
N LEU A 22 -4.14 1.87 -5.24
CA LEU A 22 -4.88 2.21 -6.46
C LEU A 22 -4.33 3.46 -7.14
N LEU A 23 -3.95 4.48 -6.38
CA LEU A 23 -3.32 5.70 -6.92
C LEU A 23 -1.92 5.42 -7.53
N GLN A 24 -1.23 4.37 -7.08
CA GLN A 24 0.08 3.96 -7.58
C GLN A 24 0.01 2.97 -8.75
N ALA A 25 -1.13 2.33 -9.00
CA ALA A 25 -1.33 1.36 -10.08
C ALA A 25 -1.42 2.07 -11.45
N LYS A 26 -0.31 2.66 -11.90
CA LYS A 26 -0.20 3.29 -13.23
C LYS A 26 0.59 2.37 -14.17
N GLY A 27 -0.05 1.91 -15.23
CA GLY A 27 0.61 1.25 -16.37
C GLY A 27 0.93 -0.24 -16.21
N THR A 28 0.84 -0.81 -15.02
CA THR A 28 1.03 -2.26 -14.78
C THR A 28 -0.31 -3.00 -14.86
N GLY A 29 -0.88 -3.08 -16.07
CA GLY A 29 -2.06 -3.89 -16.35
C GLY A 29 -1.70 -5.32 -16.79
N LEU A 30 -2.70 -6.17 -17.05
CA LEU A 30 -2.51 -7.52 -17.61
C LEU A 30 -1.60 -7.53 -18.86
N GLY A 31 -1.57 -6.44 -19.64
CA GLY A 31 -0.70 -6.31 -20.82
C GLY A 31 0.81 -6.41 -20.55
N SER A 32 1.29 -6.11 -19.34
CA SER A 32 2.71 -6.31 -18.99
C SER A 32 3.04 -7.79 -18.73
N ALA A 33 2.05 -8.60 -18.31
CA ALA A 33 2.22 -10.04 -18.12
C ALA A 33 2.28 -10.83 -19.45
N PHE A 34 1.83 -10.23 -20.56
CA PHE A 34 1.82 -10.84 -21.90
C PHE A 34 2.95 -10.33 -22.82
N GLY A 35 4.04 -9.78 -22.26
CA GLY A 35 5.23 -9.39 -23.04
C GLY A 35 5.15 -8.03 -23.73
N GLY A 36 4.18 -7.18 -23.38
CA GLY A 36 3.94 -5.86 -23.98
C GLY A 36 4.78 -4.70 -23.44
N GLU A 37 5.98 -4.94 -22.89
CA GLU A 37 6.80 -3.89 -22.30
C GLU A 37 8.02 -3.57 -23.20
N MET A 38 7.79 -2.78 -24.25
CA MET A 38 8.88 -1.97 -24.84
C MET A 38 9.21 -0.87 -23.82
N GLY A 39 10.17 -1.18 -22.94
CA GLY A 39 10.46 -0.49 -21.70
C GLY A 39 10.61 1.03 -21.81
N PHE A 40 9.56 1.74 -21.38
CA PHE A 40 9.71 3.09 -20.85
C PHE A 40 9.97 2.99 -19.36
N TYR A 41 11.23 2.74 -18.98
CA TYR A 41 11.68 2.90 -17.60
C TYR A 41 11.67 4.39 -17.24
N LYS A 42 10.49 4.94 -16.93
CA LYS A 42 10.43 6.25 -16.27
C LYS A 42 10.95 6.07 -14.85
N THR A 43 12.09 6.68 -14.57
CA THR A 43 12.54 6.88 -13.19
C THR A 43 11.41 7.57 -12.42
N LYS A 44 10.96 6.96 -11.31
CA LYS A 44 10.00 7.59 -10.39
C LYS A 44 10.64 8.87 -9.84
N ARG A 45 10.19 10.06 -10.28
CA ARG A 45 10.67 11.36 -9.79
C ARG A 45 9.56 12.10 -9.05
N GLY A 46 9.92 12.78 -7.96
CA GLY A 46 9.00 13.62 -7.19
C GLY A 46 7.89 12.84 -6.49
N PHE A 47 6.63 13.14 -6.85
CA PHE A 47 5.43 12.68 -6.16
C PHE A 47 5.26 11.16 -6.12
N GLU A 48 5.62 10.44 -7.18
CA GLU A 48 5.51 8.98 -7.22
C GLU A 48 6.46 8.28 -6.23
N LYS A 49 7.65 8.84 -5.99
CA LYS A 49 8.59 8.31 -4.99
C LYS A 49 8.07 8.52 -3.57
N LEU A 50 7.47 9.68 -3.32
CA LEU A 50 6.87 10.02 -2.03
C LEU A 50 5.68 9.12 -1.72
N LEU A 51 4.75 8.93 -2.67
CA LEU A 51 3.61 8.02 -2.50
C LEU A 51 4.07 6.58 -2.22
N PHE A 52 5.11 6.12 -2.91
CA PHE A 52 5.67 4.79 -2.69
C PHE A 52 6.27 4.63 -1.28
N GLN A 53 7.06 5.61 -0.83
CA GLN A 53 7.61 5.61 0.53
C GLN A 53 6.52 5.69 1.60
N LEU A 54 5.51 6.53 1.43
CA LEU A 54 4.35 6.61 2.34
C LEU A 54 3.62 5.28 2.43
N THR A 55 3.43 4.61 1.30
CA THR A 55 2.73 3.31 1.26
C THR A 55 3.49 2.24 2.01
N ILE A 56 4.81 2.20 1.88
CA ILE A 56 5.66 1.28 2.66
C ILE A 56 5.48 1.56 4.16
N VAL A 57 5.58 2.83 4.58
CA VAL A 57 5.44 3.20 5.99
C VAL A 57 4.07 2.79 6.54
N ILE A 58 2.99 3.10 5.82
CA ILE A 58 1.63 2.77 6.24
C ILE A 58 1.40 1.25 6.23
N ALA A 59 1.97 0.52 5.27
CA ALA A 59 1.87 -0.93 5.20
C ALA A 59 2.59 -1.59 6.38
N THR A 60 3.77 -1.09 6.74
CA THR A 60 4.48 -1.56 7.93
C THR A 60 3.69 -1.29 9.21
N LEU A 61 3.11 -0.09 9.36
CA LEU A 61 2.26 0.22 10.51
C LEU A 61 1.01 -0.66 10.59
N PHE A 62 0.33 -0.91 9.47
CA PHE A 62 -0.80 -1.82 9.40
C PHE A 62 -0.42 -3.23 9.88
N LEU A 63 0.71 -3.77 9.41
CA LEU A 63 1.20 -5.08 9.84
C LEU A 63 1.54 -5.11 11.33
N LEU A 64 2.21 -4.09 11.86
CA LEU A 64 2.54 -4.02 13.29
C LEU A 64 1.27 -3.97 14.15
N VAL A 65 0.29 -3.14 13.79
CA VAL A 65 -1.00 -3.07 14.48
C VAL A 65 -1.74 -4.42 14.40
N SER A 66 -1.64 -5.11 13.26
CA SER A 66 -2.22 -6.44 13.08
C SER A 66 -1.59 -7.49 14.00
N LEU A 67 -0.26 -7.54 14.06
CA LEU A 67 0.47 -8.47 14.91
C LEU A 67 0.27 -8.19 16.40
N ILE A 68 0.31 -6.91 16.81
CA ILE A 68 0.06 -6.53 18.22
C ILE A 68 -1.37 -6.89 18.61
N GLY A 69 -2.36 -6.59 17.75
CA GLY A 69 -3.76 -6.93 18.02
C GLY A 69 -4.05 -8.43 18.03
N LEU A 70 -3.19 -9.27 17.44
CA LEU A 70 -3.30 -10.73 17.54
C LEU A 70 -2.81 -11.26 18.90
N ILE A 71 -1.81 -10.60 19.48
CA ILE A 71 -1.18 -11.01 20.74
C ILE A 71 -1.93 -10.48 21.97
N VAL A 72 -2.57 -9.31 21.85
CA VAL A 72 -3.28 -8.59 22.92
C VAL A 72 -4.77 -8.87 22.92
#